data_AF-A0AAD6VLT8-F1
#
_entry.id   AF-A0AAD6VLT8-F1
#
_cell.length_a   1.000
_cell.length_b   1.000
_cell.length_c   1.000
_cell.angle_alpha   90.00
_cell.angle_beta   90.00
_cell.angle_gamma   90.00
#
_symmetry.space_group_name_H-M   'P 1'
#
loop_
_entity.id
_entity.type
_entity.pdbx_description
1 polymer ?
#
loop_
_entity_poly.entity_id
_entity_poly.type
_entity_poly.pdbx_seq_one_letter_code
_entity_poly.pdbx_strand_id
1 'polypeptide(L)'
;MQRGLLRFAVLALPYLFAIAGAARYPSYGTLQTTQTDGVLNVVINNTYSTINLFDKHVQSDLANLIEELQAPDTDVRVVVFSSANEEFFIGHIDVKYFLPGYESPLPLFDPFIPQMLFPVSLLWNITQLPQATIAMIEGRTRGIGNEFIMSCDMRFASEAPSVLFNQFEASFGVNPGAGGGMYLAHTIGRARAFEYALSAQDVDARTAARIGWINTAFDTSAALHQHVQALAARIAVFEPMGIAATKTGINAVSRPTFDVLVRDAQNVISGLLGMPSVQAFFEKFIEATHNQSISPLELNYGRDLGELFK
;
A
#
# COMPACT_ATOMS: atom_id res chain seq x y z
N MET A 1 -17.28 -55.00 11.03
CA MET A 1 -17.01 -54.17 12.23
C MET A 1 -15.89 -53.20 11.91
N GLN A 2 -16.23 -52.04 11.32
CA GLN A 2 -15.26 -51.00 10.94
C GLN A 2 -15.08 -50.01 12.10
N ARG A 3 -13.82 -49.77 12.47
CA ARG A 3 -13.38 -48.75 13.43
C ARG A 3 -13.43 -47.37 12.76
N GLY A 4 -13.84 -46.37 13.55
CA GLY A 4 -14.20 -45.03 13.08
C GLY A 4 -13.05 -44.12 12.66
N LEU A 5 -13.45 -43.05 11.97
CA LEU A 5 -12.72 -41.80 11.84
C LEU A 5 -13.72 -40.67 12.10
N LEU A 6 -13.66 -40.07 13.30
CA LEU A 6 -14.18 -38.72 13.50
C LEU A 6 -13.17 -37.74 12.91
N ARG A 7 -13.57 -37.01 11.87
CA ARG A 7 -12.87 -35.84 11.36
C ARG A 7 -13.03 -34.69 12.36
N PHE A 8 -11.93 -34.21 12.91
CA PHE A 8 -11.89 -32.92 13.62
C PHE A 8 -12.00 -31.80 12.58
N ALA A 9 -13.14 -31.08 12.59
CA ALA A 9 -13.26 -29.79 11.93
C ALA A 9 -12.61 -28.74 12.84
N VAL A 10 -11.52 -28.12 12.37
CA VAL A 10 -10.96 -26.91 13.00
C VAL A 10 -11.84 -25.75 12.56
N LEU A 11 -12.79 -25.37 13.41
CA LEU A 11 -13.54 -24.13 13.29
C LEU A 11 -12.62 -22.97 13.67
N ALA A 12 -12.22 -22.16 12.69
CA ALA A 12 -11.63 -20.85 12.94
C ALA A 12 -12.72 -19.96 13.58
N LEU A 13 -12.54 -19.59 14.85
CA LEU A 13 -13.36 -18.58 15.50
C LEU A 13 -12.86 -17.18 15.10
N PRO A 14 -13.75 -16.25 14.66
CA PRO A 14 -13.38 -14.85 14.55
C PRO A 14 -13.32 -14.24 15.96
N TYR A 15 -12.16 -13.69 16.31
CA TYR A 15 -11.98 -12.88 17.52
C TYR A 15 -12.70 -11.54 17.35
N LEU A 16 -13.99 -11.51 17.71
CA LEU A 16 -14.76 -10.28 17.92
C LEU A 16 -14.53 -9.81 19.36
N PHE A 17 -13.54 -8.94 19.58
CA PHE A 17 -13.50 -8.13 20.79
C PHE A 17 -14.36 -6.89 20.60
N ALA A 18 -15.57 -6.91 21.16
CA ALA A 18 -16.34 -5.70 21.40
C ALA A 18 -15.82 -5.04 22.68
N ILE A 19 -15.01 -3.98 22.53
CA ILE A 19 -14.61 -3.11 23.64
C ILE A 19 -15.54 -1.89 23.61
N ALA A 20 -16.29 -1.71 24.70
CA ALA A 20 -17.12 -0.52 24.92
C ALA A 20 -16.20 0.69 25.11
N GLY A 21 -16.30 1.69 24.22
CA GLY A 21 -15.60 2.97 24.34
C GLY A 21 -14.83 3.46 23.11
N ALA A 22 -14.75 2.68 22.02
CA ALA A 22 -14.10 3.14 20.79
C ALA A 22 -14.95 4.23 20.11
N ALA A 23 -14.39 5.43 19.91
CA ALA A 23 -14.95 6.39 18.98
C ALA A 23 -15.05 5.72 17.61
N ARG A 24 -16.27 5.66 17.05
CA ARG A 24 -16.52 4.99 15.77
C ARG A 24 -16.07 5.93 14.67
N TYR A 25 -14.89 5.67 14.11
CA TYR A 25 -14.66 5.95 12.70
C TYR A 25 -15.76 5.26 11.88
N PRO A 26 -16.29 5.88 10.82
CA PRO A 26 -17.35 5.28 10.02
C PRO A 26 -16.87 3.96 9.41
N SER A 27 -17.83 3.05 9.18
CA SER A 27 -17.54 1.85 8.42
C SER A 27 -17.39 2.25 6.96
N TYR A 28 -16.20 2.04 6.41
CA TYR A 28 -15.95 2.18 5.00
C TYR A 28 -16.27 0.86 4.27
N GLY A 29 -16.41 0.90 2.95
CA GLY A 29 -16.68 -0.31 2.17
C GLY A 29 -15.50 -1.28 2.13
N THR A 30 -14.28 -0.73 2.10
CA THR A 30 -13.01 -1.44 1.89
C THR A 30 -12.00 -1.27 3.01
N LEU A 31 -12.29 -0.43 4.01
CA LEU A 31 -11.44 -0.22 5.19
C LEU A 31 -12.20 -0.57 6.46
N GLN A 32 -11.64 -1.48 7.26
CA GLN A 32 -12.17 -1.82 8.57
C GLN A 32 -11.36 -1.10 9.64
N THR A 33 -12.02 -0.29 10.46
CA THR A 33 -11.36 0.57 11.44
C THR A 33 -11.68 0.14 12.88
N THR A 34 -10.65 0.08 13.72
CA THR A 34 -10.81 -0.12 15.17
C THR A 34 -9.87 0.80 15.92
N GLN A 35 -10.42 1.63 16.81
CA GLN A 35 -9.65 2.56 17.62
C GLN A 35 -9.58 2.09 19.07
N THR A 36 -8.39 2.15 19.67
CA THR A 36 -8.18 1.87 21.10
C THR A 36 -7.01 2.71 21.59
N ASP A 37 -7.20 3.44 22.70
CA ASP A 37 -6.15 4.21 23.38
C ASP A 37 -5.29 5.11 22.46
N GLY A 38 -5.94 5.85 21.55
CA GLY A 38 -5.26 6.73 20.59
C GLY A 38 -4.59 6.03 19.41
N VAL A 39 -4.72 4.71 19.27
CA VAL A 39 -4.25 3.93 18.13
C VAL A 39 -5.45 3.55 17.24
N LEU A 40 -5.40 3.93 15.97
CA LEU A 40 -6.36 3.51 14.96
C LEU A 40 -5.77 2.40 14.09
N ASN A 41 -6.32 1.19 14.18
CA ASN A 41 -6.01 0.11 13.24
C ASN A 41 -6.93 0.22 12.03
N VAL A 42 -6.34 0.23 10.84
CA VAL A 42 -7.02 0.32 9.55
C VAL A 42 -6.65 -0.91 8.74
N VAL A 43 -7.58 -1.85 8.64
CA VAL A 43 -7.40 -3.08 7.87
C VAL A 43 -8.00 -2.91 6.48
N ILE A 44 -7.15 -2.97 5.46
CA ILE A 44 -7.56 -2.95 4.06
C ILE A 44 -8.19 -4.30 3.72
N ASN A 45 -9.48 -4.28 3.40
CA ASN A 45 -10.26 -5.44 3.02
C ASN A 45 -11.09 -5.11 1.77
N ASN A 46 -10.43 -5.07 0.62
CA ASN A 46 -11.11 -4.76 -0.64
C ASN A 46 -11.83 -6.01 -1.19
N THR A 47 -13.09 -6.19 -0.80
CA THR A 47 -13.92 -7.32 -1.28
C THR A 47 -14.24 -7.27 -2.78
N TYR A 48 -13.96 -6.16 -3.48
CA TYR A 48 -14.11 -6.05 -4.94
C TYR A 48 -12.92 -6.63 -5.71
N SER A 49 -11.83 -6.99 -5.03
CA SER A 49 -10.59 -7.45 -5.65
C SER A 49 -9.96 -8.62 -4.88
N THR A 50 -9.60 -9.68 -5.59
CA THR A 50 -8.91 -10.83 -4.97
C THR A 50 -7.45 -10.53 -4.59
N ILE A 51 -6.86 -9.45 -5.09
CA ILE A 51 -5.46 -9.05 -4.82
C ILE A 51 -5.35 -7.71 -4.07
N ASN A 52 -6.42 -7.23 -3.43
CA ASN A 52 -6.47 -5.89 -2.83
C ASN A 52 -5.99 -4.77 -3.78
N LEU A 53 -6.59 -4.66 -4.97
CA LEU A 53 -6.32 -3.54 -5.87
C LEU A 53 -6.54 -2.19 -5.15
N PHE A 54 -5.67 -1.23 -5.43
CA PHE A 54 -5.88 0.17 -5.06
C PHE A 54 -6.83 0.83 -6.06
N ASP A 55 -8.07 0.36 -6.05
CA ASP A 55 -9.13 0.80 -6.93
C ASP A 55 -9.88 2.02 -6.36
N LYS A 56 -10.91 2.46 -7.07
CA LYS A 56 -11.78 3.57 -6.71
C LYS A 56 -12.48 3.41 -5.37
N HIS A 57 -12.77 2.17 -4.94
CA HIS A 57 -13.42 1.92 -3.66
C HIS A 57 -12.43 2.18 -2.53
N VAL A 58 -11.23 1.61 -2.62
CA VAL A 58 -10.13 1.85 -1.65
C VAL A 58 -9.74 3.32 -1.63
N GLN A 59 -9.61 3.94 -2.80
CA GLN A 59 -9.23 5.34 -2.92
C GLN A 59 -10.28 6.28 -2.32
N SER A 60 -11.58 6.05 -2.57
CA SER A 60 -12.66 6.86 -2.00
C SER A 60 -12.73 6.72 -0.48
N ASP A 61 -12.63 5.49 0.03
CA ASP A 61 -12.69 5.23 1.47
C ASP A 61 -11.48 5.82 2.19
N LEU A 62 -10.29 5.71 1.58
CA LEU A 62 -9.07 6.30 2.09
C LEU A 62 -9.12 7.83 2.10
N ALA A 63 -9.72 8.46 1.07
CA ALA A 63 -9.91 9.90 1.02
C ALA A 63 -10.73 10.41 2.20
N ASN A 64 -11.87 9.76 2.47
CA ASN A 64 -12.74 10.09 3.59
C ASN A 64 -12.01 9.90 4.93
N LEU A 65 -11.29 8.79 5.09
CA LEU A 65 -10.51 8.52 6.29
C LEU A 65 -9.42 9.57 6.53
N ILE A 66 -8.70 9.99 5.47
CA ILE A 66 -7.67 11.02 5.57
C ILE A 66 -8.28 12.35 6.01
N GLU A 67 -9.43 12.74 5.46
CA GLU A 67 -10.13 13.96 5.86
C GLU A 67 -10.48 13.94 7.36
N GLU A 68 -11.00 12.82 7.85
CA GLU A 68 -11.31 12.64 9.28
C GLU A 68 -10.06 12.69 10.17
N LEU A 69 -8.95 12.09 9.73
CA LEU A 69 -7.67 12.12 10.46
C LEU A 69 -7.01 13.51 10.45
N GLN A 70 -7.34 14.37 9.49
CA GLN A 70 -6.87 15.75 9.44
C GLN A 70 -7.68 16.69 10.33
N ALA A 71 -8.81 16.26 10.87
CA ALA A 71 -9.63 17.07 11.76
C ALA A 71 -8.84 17.44 13.03
N PRO A 72 -8.91 18.71 13.48
CA PRO A 72 -8.11 19.19 14.63
C PRO A 72 -8.45 18.51 15.95
N ASP A 73 -9.67 17.97 16.09
CA ASP A 73 -10.19 17.39 17.33
C ASP A 73 -10.04 15.87 17.42
N THR A 74 -9.26 15.24 16.53
CA THR A 74 -9.00 13.79 16.57
C THR A 74 -8.18 13.39 17.81
N ASP A 75 -8.62 12.34 18.49
CA ASP A 75 -7.91 11.71 19.59
C ASP A 75 -6.92 10.62 19.11
N VAL A 76 -6.83 10.37 17.80
CA VAL A 76 -5.84 9.44 17.22
C VAL A 76 -4.44 10.07 17.25
N ARG A 77 -3.47 9.23 17.59
CA ARG A 77 -2.03 9.55 17.65
C ARG A 77 -1.23 8.70 16.69
N VAL A 78 -1.69 7.46 16.45
CA VAL A 78 -1.04 6.48 15.58
C VAL A 78 -2.08 5.83 14.69
N VAL A 79 -1.76 5.68 13.41
CA VAL A 79 -2.54 4.90 12.44
C VAL A 79 -1.71 3.70 12.01
N VAL A 80 -2.25 2.50 12.17
CA VAL A 80 -1.63 1.25 11.73
C VAL A 80 -2.41 0.70 10.54
N PHE A 81 -1.79 0.68 9.36
CA PHE A 81 -2.36 0.08 8.16
C PHE A 81 -1.92 -1.38 8.04
N SER A 82 -2.88 -2.28 7.86
CA SER A 82 -2.66 -3.70 7.57
C SER A 82 -3.62 -4.19 6.48
N SER A 83 -3.55 -5.47 6.12
CA SER A 83 -4.42 -6.09 5.13
C SER A 83 -5.16 -7.29 5.72
N ALA A 84 -6.40 -7.49 5.32
CA ALA A 84 -7.18 -8.70 5.59
C ALA A 84 -6.90 -9.83 4.59
N ASN A 85 -6.18 -9.54 3.50
CA ASN A 85 -5.86 -10.51 2.46
C ASN A 85 -4.54 -11.22 2.80
N GLU A 86 -4.55 -12.56 2.79
CA GLU A 86 -3.43 -13.40 3.21
C GLU A 86 -2.22 -13.35 2.25
N GLU A 87 -2.44 -12.98 0.98
CA GLU A 87 -1.41 -12.99 -0.06
C GLU A 87 -0.95 -11.57 -0.45
N PHE A 88 -1.80 -10.56 -0.27
CA PHE A 88 -1.57 -9.20 -0.74
C PHE A 88 -1.83 -8.17 0.35
N PHE A 89 -0.88 -7.23 0.51
CA PHE A 89 -1.16 -5.98 1.21
C PHE A 89 -2.02 -5.09 0.29
N ILE A 90 -1.41 -4.65 -0.83
CA ILE A 90 -2.05 -3.99 -1.97
C ILE A 90 -1.32 -4.53 -3.21
N GLY A 91 -2.04 -5.20 -4.11
CA GLY A 91 -1.45 -5.78 -5.32
C GLY A 91 -0.82 -4.72 -6.21
N HIS A 92 -1.64 -3.79 -6.71
CA HIS A 92 -1.24 -2.59 -7.45
C HIS A 92 -2.48 -1.72 -7.71
N ILE A 93 -2.35 -0.65 -8.48
CA ILE A 93 -3.49 0.14 -8.96
C ILE A 93 -4.35 -0.69 -9.93
N ASP A 94 -5.66 -0.46 -9.99
CA ASP A 94 -6.48 -1.05 -11.06
C ASP A 94 -5.98 -0.52 -12.41
N VAL A 95 -5.28 -1.37 -13.16
CA VAL A 95 -4.62 -0.98 -14.41
C VAL A 95 -5.62 -0.68 -15.53
N LYS A 96 -6.89 -1.05 -15.35
CA LYS A 96 -7.96 -0.71 -16.31
C LYS A 96 -8.19 0.79 -16.40
N TYR A 97 -7.78 1.57 -15.39
CA TYR A 97 -7.83 3.04 -15.43
C TYR A 97 -7.01 3.63 -16.58
N PHE A 98 -6.11 2.85 -17.16
CA PHE A 98 -5.26 3.26 -18.26
C PHE A 98 -5.70 2.69 -19.62
N LEU A 99 -6.76 1.89 -19.68
CA LEU A 99 -7.31 1.38 -20.94
C LEU A 99 -8.18 2.43 -21.65
N PRO A 100 -8.13 2.50 -23.00
CA PRO A 100 -9.05 3.33 -23.76
C PRO A 100 -10.52 3.02 -23.45
N GLY A 101 -11.33 4.05 -23.20
CA GLY A 101 -12.77 3.91 -22.97
C GLY A 101 -13.17 3.42 -21.58
N TYR A 102 -12.23 3.22 -20.65
CA TYR A 102 -12.57 2.98 -19.26
C TYR A 102 -12.93 4.31 -18.58
N GLU A 103 -14.21 4.51 -18.26
CA GLU A 103 -14.65 5.64 -17.45
C GLU A 103 -14.25 5.39 -15.99
N SER A 104 -13.20 6.07 -15.53
CA SER A 104 -12.88 6.08 -14.10
C SER A 104 -14.04 6.72 -13.34
N PRO A 105 -14.60 6.07 -12.32
CA PRO A 105 -15.68 6.60 -11.48
C PRO A 105 -15.19 7.66 -10.48
N LEU A 106 -13.88 7.87 -10.37
CA LEU A 106 -13.30 9.01 -9.67
C LEU A 106 -13.10 10.13 -10.70
N PRO A 107 -13.59 11.36 -10.44
CA PRO A 107 -13.56 12.44 -11.42
C PRO A 107 -12.13 12.90 -11.63
N LEU A 108 -11.41 12.30 -12.55
CA LEU A 108 -10.01 12.62 -12.77
C LEU A 108 -9.75 12.52 -14.26
N PHE A 109 -9.18 13.58 -14.81
CA PHE A 109 -7.89 13.53 -15.48
C PHE A 109 -7.71 14.89 -16.15
N ASP A 110 -7.40 15.91 -15.34
CA ASP A 110 -6.77 17.12 -15.87
C ASP A 110 -5.34 17.17 -15.33
N PRO A 111 -4.31 16.96 -16.18
CA PRO A 111 -2.92 17.04 -15.74
C PRO A 111 -2.58 18.43 -15.20
N PHE A 112 -3.38 19.46 -15.49
CA PHE A 112 -3.18 20.82 -14.99
C PHE A 112 -3.83 21.09 -13.62
N ILE A 113 -4.58 20.12 -13.07
CA ILE A 113 -5.21 20.24 -11.74
C ILE A 113 -4.60 19.18 -10.82
N PRO A 114 -3.67 19.55 -9.93
CA PRO A 114 -2.97 18.59 -9.06
C PRO A 114 -3.88 17.69 -8.24
N GLN A 115 -5.05 18.21 -7.79
CA GLN A 115 -6.04 17.43 -7.06
C GLN A 115 -6.68 16.31 -7.92
N MET A 116 -6.59 16.43 -9.25
CA MET A 116 -7.04 15.42 -10.19
C MET A 116 -6.02 14.29 -10.46
N LEU A 117 -4.87 14.30 -9.79
CA LEU A 117 -3.93 13.17 -9.70
C LEU A 117 -4.20 12.40 -8.40
N PHE A 118 -5.45 11.98 -8.21
CA PHE A 118 -5.98 11.51 -6.92
C PHE A 118 -5.12 10.45 -6.24
N PRO A 119 -4.58 9.41 -6.92
CA PRO A 119 -3.76 8.42 -6.22
C PRO A 119 -2.51 9.06 -5.59
N VAL A 120 -1.85 9.97 -6.31
CA VAL A 120 -0.65 10.69 -5.84
C VAL A 120 -0.99 11.67 -4.71
N SER A 121 -2.11 12.38 -4.85
CA SER A 121 -2.60 13.30 -3.81
C SER A 121 -2.96 12.57 -2.53
N LEU A 122 -3.59 11.39 -2.62
CA LEU A 122 -3.92 10.56 -1.46
C LEU A 122 -2.67 10.10 -0.73
N LEU A 123 -1.69 9.55 -1.46
CA LEU A 123 -0.43 9.12 -0.85
C LEU A 123 0.35 10.28 -0.24
N TRP A 124 0.38 11.44 -0.92
CA TRP A 124 0.93 12.67 -0.34
C TRP A 124 0.23 13.05 0.96
N ASN A 125 -1.09 12.99 1.01
CA ASN A 125 -1.85 13.36 2.21
C ASN A 125 -1.58 12.43 3.40
N ILE A 126 -1.27 11.14 3.18
CA ILE A 126 -0.78 10.24 4.25
C ILE A 126 0.51 10.79 4.88
N THR A 127 1.43 11.33 4.06
CA THR A 127 2.67 11.96 4.57
C THR A 127 2.42 13.28 5.31
N GLN A 128 1.25 13.91 5.12
CA GLN A 128 0.84 15.13 5.83
C GLN A 128 0.03 14.87 7.10
N LEU A 129 -0.41 13.62 7.35
CA LEU A 129 -1.17 13.31 8.55
C LEU A 129 -0.40 13.71 9.81
N PRO A 130 -1.04 14.38 10.79
CA PRO A 130 -0.39 14.76 12.05
C PRO A 130 -0.07 13.55 12.94
N GLN A 131 -0.73 12.42 12.70
CA GLN A 131 -0.48 11.14 13.37
C GLN A 131 0.76 10.43 12.81
N ALA A 132 1.38 9.60 13.65
CA ALA A 132 2.36 8.64 13.18
C ALA A 132 1.67 7.53 12.37
N THR A 133 2.23 7.15 11.23
CA THR A 133 1.66 6.10 10.36
C THR A 133 2.60 4.90 10.26
N ILE A 134 2.04 3.70 10.46
CA ILE A 134 2.77 2.44 10.43
C ILE A 134 2.13 1.52 9.40
N ALA A 135 2.90 1.00 8.44
CA ALA A 135 2.50 -0.10 7.59
C ALA A 135 2.96 -1.43 8.21
N MET A 136 2.01 -2.31 8.53
CA MET A 136 2.24 -3.68 9.03
C MET A 136 1.95 -4.68 7.89
N ILE A 137 3.00 -5.30 7.36
CA ILE A 137 2.99 -5.93 6.04
C ILE A 137 3.14 -7.45 6.15
N GLU A 138 2.13 -8.17 5.67
CA GLU A 138 2.09 -9.64 5.67
C GLU A 138 1.75 -10.25 4.30
N GLY A 139 1.69 -9.42 3.26
CA GLY A 139 1.46 -9.84 1.89
C GLY A 139 2.19 -8.95 0.87
N ARG A 140 2.09 -9.33 -0.40
CA ARG A 140 2.71 -8.65 -1.55
C ARG A 140 2.28 -7.19 -1.61
N THR A 141 3.24 -6.33 -1.94
CA THR A 141 2.99 -4.91 -2.11
C THR A 141 3.79 -4.39 -3.30
N ARG A 142 3.08 -4.00 -4.36
CA ARG A 142 3.72 -3.62 -5.63
C ARG A 142 3.16 -2.35 -6.23
N GLY A 143 4.00 -1.67 -7.01
CA GLY A 143 3.62 -0.40 -7.65
C GLY A 143 3.08 0.58 -6.61
N ILE A 144 1.85 1.08 -6.84
CA ILE A 144 1.22 1.99 -5.87
C ILE A 144 1.04 1.41 -4.46
N GLY A 145 0.96 0.08 -4.30
CA GLY A 145 0.97 -0.56 -2.98
C GLY A 145 2.28 -0.33 -2.25
N ASN A 146 3.40 -0.45 -2.98
CA ASN A 146 4.71 -0.13 -2.42
C ASN A 146 4.87 1.39 -2.19
N GLU A 147 4.32 2.23 -3.07
CA GLU A 147 4.28 3.69 -2.86
C GLU A 147 3.46 4.06 -1.62
N PHE A 148 2.36 3.35 -1.36
CA PHE A 148 1.51 3.53 -0.17
C PHE A 148 2.30 3.29 1.11
N ILE A 149 3.00 2.14 1.21
CA ILE A 149 3.76 1.83 2.43
C ILE A 149 4.95 2.79 2.61
N MET A 150 5.54 3.31 1.52
CA MET A 150 6.62 4.29 1.58
C MET A 150 6.11 5.68 1.97
N SER A 151 4.82 5.94 1.78
CA SER A 151 4.14 7.15 2.28
C SER A 151 3.79 7.06 3.77
N CYS A 152 3.90 5.87 4.39
CA CYS A 152 3.84 5.71 5.84
C CYS A 152 5.19 6.07 6.49
N ASP A 153 5.16 6.54 7.74
CA ASP A 153 6.38 6.93 8.48
C ASP A 153 7.27 5.71 8.77
N MET A 154 6.65 4.57 9.06
CA MET A 154 7.33 3.33 9.45
C MET A 154 6.74 2.11 8.71
N ARG A 155 7.59 1.13 8.40
CA ARG A 155 7.23 -0.10 7.69
C ARG A 155 7.84 -1.30 8.39
N PHE A 156 6.99 -2.24 8.79
CA PHE A 156 7.41 -3.49 9.41
C PHE A 156 6.75 -4.66 8.69
N ALA A 157 7.48 -5.76 8.55
CA ALA A 157 7.00 -6.89 7.79
C ALA A 157 7.26 -8.23 8.48
N SER A 158 6.44 -9.23 8.20
CA SER A 158 6.79 -10.62 8.51
C SER A 158 7.69 -11.19 7.41
N GLU A 159 8.43 -12.24 7.71
CA GLU A 159 9.22 -12.99 6.72
C GLU A 159 8.39 -14.09 6.03
N ALA A 160 7.07 -13.96 6.01
CA ALA A 160 6.22 -14.90 5.29
C ALA A 160 6.60 -14.90 3.79
N PRO A 161 6.56 -16.05 3.09
CA PRO A 161 6.84 -16.11 1.65
C PRO A 161 5.92 -15.24 0.79
N SER A 162 4.75 -14.87 1.32
CA SER A 162 3.82 -13.94 0.69
C SER A 162 4.29 -12.49 0.73
N VAL A 163 5.31 -12.14 1.51
CA VAL A 163 5.79 -10.76 1.63
C VAL A 163 6.86 -10.49 0.59
N LEU A 164 6.46 -9.80 -0.48
CA LEU A 164 7.32 -9.37 -1.57
C LEU A 164 7.07 -7.89 -1.89
N PHE A 165 8.16 -7.14 -2.06
CA PHE A 165 8.17 -5.72 -2.42
C PHE A 165 8.61 -5.54 -3.87
N ASN A 166 7.95 -4.68 -4.63
CA ASN A 166 8.28 -4.48 -6.04
C ASN A 166 7.87 -3.08 -6.53
N GLN A 167 8.72 -2.47 -7.37
CA GLN A 167 8.34 -1.35 -8.24
C GLN A 167 8.48 -1.78 -9.69
N PHE A 168 7.35 -2.06 -10.34
CA PHE A 168 7.33 -2.67 -11.66
C PHE A 168 7.00 -1.70 -12.79
N GLU A 169 6.68 -0.45 -12.50
CA GLU A 169 6.08 0.49 -13.46
C GLU A 169 6.90 0.63 -14.75
N ALA A 170 8.23 0.51 -14.67
CA ALA A 170 9.12 0.52 -15.83
C ALA A 170 8.83 -0.60 -16.84
N SER A 171 8.34 -1.76 -16.40
CA SER A 171 7.91 -2.85 -17.29
C SER A 171 6.67 -2.48 -18.11
N PHE A 172 5.82 -1.58 -17.59
CA PHE A 172 4.69 -1.00 -18.32
C PHE A 172 5.10 0.22 -19.14
N GLY A 173 6.40 0.52 -19.26
CA GLY A 173 6.91 1.65 -20.05
C GLY A 173 6.70 3.01 -19.40
N VAL A 174 6.43 3.06 -18.08
CA VAL A 174 6.17 4.30 -17.34
C VAL A 174 7.02 4.39 -16.07
N ASN A 175 7.19 5.59 -15.53
CA ASN A 175 7.82 5.76 -14.21
C ASN A 175 6.83 5.41 -13.07
N PRO A 176 7.33 5.14 -11.85
CA PRO A 176 6.48 5.16 -10.65
C PRO A 176 5.81 6.53 -10.49
N GLY A 177 4.47 6.53 -10.47
CA GLY A 177 3.67 7.75 -10.60
C GLY A 177 3.38 8.46 -9.28
N ALA A 178 3.51 7.79 -8.14
CA ALA A 178 3.19 8.33 -6.81
C ALA A 178 4.42 8.42 -5.89
N GLY A 179 5.60 8.61 -6.48
CA GLY A 179 6.86 8.90 -5.76
C GLY A 179 7.75 7.69 -5.53
N GLY A 180 7.38 6.52 -6.03
CA GLY A 180 8.05 5.26 -5.73
C GLY A 180 9.56 5.26 -5.99
N GLY A 181 9.98 5.75 -7.16
CA GLY A 181 11.40 5.85 -7.50
C GLY A 181 12.17 6.83 -6.60
N MET A 182 11.52 7.92 -6.17
CA MET A 182 12.14 8.96 -5.34
C MET A 182 12.30 8.50 -3.89
N TYR A 183 11.27 7.85 -3.34
CA TYR A 183 11.33 7.28 -1.99
C TYR A 183 12.34 6.14 -1.93
N LEU A 184 12.38 5.25 -2.93
CA LEU A 184 13.41 4.21 -3.02
C LEU A 184 14.83 4.80 -3.04
N ALA A 185 15.06 5.84 -3.85
CA ALA A 185 16.38 6.47 -3.92
C ALA A 185 16.82 7.05 -2.56
N HIS A 186 15.87 7.56 -1.75
CA HIS A 186 16.13 8.03 -0.39
C HIS A 186 16.36 6.89 0.62
N THR A 187 15.59 5.80 0.53
CA THR A 187 15.60 4.73 1.54
C THR A 187 16.71 3.71 1.34
N ILE A 188 16.96 3.29 0.09
CA ILE A 188 17.92 2.21 -0.23
C ILE A 188 19.14 2.70 -1.04
N GLY A 189 19.16 3.99 -1.38
CA GLY A 189 20.22 4.62 -2.15
C GLY A 189 20.05 4.47 -3.67
N ARG A 190 20.61 5.43 -4.41
CA ARG A 190 20.43 5.59 -5.86
C ARG A 190 20.67 4.32 -6.68
N ALA A 191 21.77 3.60 -6.46
CA ALA A 191 22.14 2.46 -7.29
C ALA A 191 21.14 1.30 -7.14
N ARG A 192 20.74 0.97 -5.90
CA ARG A 192 19.75 -0.06 -5.64
C ARG A 192 18.36 0.35 -6.11
N ALA A 193 17.99 1.62 -5.96
CA ALA A 193 16.74 2.13 -6.49
C ALA A 193 16.63 1.89 -8.01
N PHE A 194 17.69 2.13 -8.78
CA PHE A 194 17.72 1.76 -10.20
C PHE A 194 17.63 0.26 -10.43
N GLU A 195 18.38 -0.54 -9.66
CA GLU A 195 18.35 -2.00 -9.77
C GLU A 195 16.92 -2.53 -9.63
N TYR A 196 16.22 -2.19 -8.55
CA TYR A 196 14.88 -2.71 -8.28
C TYR A 196 13.79 -2.08 -9.17
N ALA A 197 13.80 -0.77 -9.37
CA ALA A 197 12.74 -0.10 -10.13
C ALA A 197 12.84 -0.33 -11.66
N LEU A 198 14.04 -0.56 -12.21
CA LEU A 198 14.20 -0.84 -13.64
C LEU A 198 14.07 -2.33 -13.97
N SER A 199 14.38 -3.23 -13.03
CA SER A 199 14.26 -4.67 -13.26
C SER A 199 12.87 -5.23 -12.93
N ALA A 200 12.08 -4.50 -12.14
CA ALA A 200 10.81 -4.99 -11.60
C ALA A 200 10.95 -6.32 -10.82
N GLN A 201 12.11 -6.55 -10.19
CA GLN A 201 12.35 -7.76 -9.40
C GLN A 201 11.66 -7.68 -8.03
N ASP A 202 11.11 -8.81 -7.58
CA ASP A 202 10.57 -8.93 -6.23
C ASP A 202 11.70 -8.96 -5.20
N VAL A 203 11.47 -8.33 -4.05
CA VAL A 203 12.39 -8.33 -2.90
C VAL A 203 11.71 -8.95 -1.69
N ASP A 204 12.35 -9.92 -1.04
CA ASP A 204 11.86 -10.52 0.20
C ASP A 204 12.03 -9.57 1.41
N ALA A 205 11.26 -9.79 2.48
CA ALA A 205 11.27 -8.93 3.67
C ALA A 205 12.65 -8.80 4.34
N ARG A 206 13.41 -9.90 4.42
CA ARG A 206 14.74 -9.90 5.07
C ARG A 206 15.73 -9.04 4.29
N THR A 207 15.72 -9.16 2.96
CA THR A 207 16.50 -8.32 2.06
C THR A 207 16.04 -6.88 2.12
N ALA A 208 14.72 -6.63 2.07
CA ALA A 208 14.13 -5.29 2.17
C ALA A 208 14.55 -4.55 3.45
N ALA A 209 14.56 -5.24 4.60
CA ALA A 209 15.05 -4.68 5.86
C ALA A 209 16.56 -4.41 5.82
N ARG A 210 17.35 -5.38 5.31
CA ARG A 210 18.82 -5.25 5.22
C ARG A 210 19.26 -4.04 4.38
N ILE A 211 18.53 -3.71 3.32
CA ILE A 211 18.89 -2.61 2.43
C ILE A 211 18.27 -1.26 2.83
N GLY A 212 17.36 -1.24 3.81
CA GLY A 212 16.71 -0.03 4.32
C GLY A 212 15.36 0.31 3.67
N TRP A 213 14.76 -0.59 2.88
CA TRP A 213 13.45 -0.36 2.26
C TRP A 213 12.35 -0.33 3.33
N ILE A 214 12.41 -1.27 4.27
CA ILE A 214 11.57 -1.32 5.47
C ILE A 214 12.42 -1.18 6.73
N ASN A 215 11.79 -0.88 7.87
CA ASN A 215 12.50 -0.72 9.14
C ASN A 215 13.03 -2.07 9.66
N THR A 216 12.16 -3.08 9.73
CA THR A 216 12.51 -4.41 10.28
C THR A 216 11.64 -5.50 9.67
N ALA A 217 12.22 -6.67 9.44
CA ALA A 217 11.52 -7.91 9.14
C ALA A 217 11.51 -8.83 10.38
N PHE A 218 10.39 -9.51 10.62
CA PHE A 218 10.18 -10.38 11.78
C PHE A 218 9.94 -11.82 11.33
N ASP A 219 10.60 -12.78 11.99
CA ASP A 219 10.53 -14.19 11.62
C ASP A 219 9.09 -14.77 11.70
N THR A 220 8.18 -14.15 12.48
CA THR A 220 6.79 -14.58 12.61
C THR A 220 5.81 -13.41 12.62
N SER A 221 4.58 -13.67 12.17
CA SER A 221 3.44 -12.74 12.28
C SER A 221 3.21 -12.29 13.73
N ALA A 222 3.23 -13.22 14.69
CA ALA A 222 3.04 -12.88 16.10
C ALA A 222 4.09 -11.89 16.63
N ALA A 223 5.37 -12.05 16.24
CA ALA A 223 6.44 -11.14 16.61
C ALA A 223 6.26 -9.75 15.97
N LEU A 224 5.85 -9.70 14.69
CA LEU A 224 5.50 -8.46 14.01
C LEU A 224 4.39 -7.70 14.75
N HIS A 225 3.27 -8.39 15.03
CA HIS A 225 2.11 -7.80 15.69
C HIS A 225 2.47 -7.28 17.09
N GLN A 226 3.19 -8.08 17.88
CA GLN A 226 3.64 -7.67 19.21
C GLN A 226 4.51 -6.41 19.14
N HIS A 227 5.43 -6.32 18.18
CA HIS A 227 6.29 -5.15 18.01
C HIS A 227 5.49 -3.91 17.63
N VAL A 228 4.63 -4.01 16.62
CA VAL A 228 3.82 -2.89 16.12
C VAL A 228 2.87 -2.38 17.20
N GLN A 229 2.20 -3.29 17.93
CA GLN A 229 1.32 -2.91 19.05
C GLN A 229 2.08 -2.18 20.17
N ALA A 230 3.24 -2.71 20.58
CA ALA A 230 4.05 -2.08 21.62
C ALA A 230 4.56 -0.69 21.19
N LEU A 231 4.98 -0.55 19.93
CA LEU A 231 5.44 0.73 19.39
C LEU A 231 4.30 1.74 19.28
N ALA A 232 3.15 1.33 18.74
CA ALA A 232 1.97 2.18 18.61
C ALA A 232 1.47 2.66 19.99
N ALA A 233 1.35 1.74 20.96
CA ALA A 233 0.97 2.09 22.33
C ALA A 233 1.96 3.07 22.98
N ARG A 234 3.27 2.92 22.71
CA ARG A 234 4.28 3.85 23.20
C ARG A 234 4.14 5.25 22.60
N ILE A 235 3.84 5.37 21.31
CA ILE A 235 3.67 6.68 20.67
C ILE A 235 2.34 7.31 21.08
N ALA A 236 1.30 6.51 21.32
CA ALA A 236 -0.04 6.99 21.61
C ALA A 236 -0.18 7.76 22.94
N VAL A 237 0.78 7.62 23.87
CA VAL A 237 0.81 8.40 25.11
C VAL A 237 1.49 9.76 24.97
N PHE A 238 1.99 10.12 23.78
CA PHE A 238 2.66 11.39 23.54
C PHE A 238 1.69 12.51 23.15
N GLU A 239 2.10 13.74 23.42
CA GLU A 239 1.37 14.94 23.00
C GLU A 239 1.29 15.01 21.46
N PRO A 240 0.09 15.16 20.85
CA PRO A 240 -0.08 15.12 19.40
C PRO A 240 0.75 16.17 18.66
N MET A 241 0.92 17.36 19.25
CA MET A 241 1.78 18.41 18.69
C MET A 241 3.24 17.95 18.55
N GLY A 242 3.75 17.15 19.49
CA GLY A 242 5.11 16.62 19.43
C GLY A 242 5.29 15.61 18.29
N ILE A 243 4.28 14.76 18.07
CA ILE A 243 4.26 13.78 16.97
C ILE A 243 4.25 14.52 15.63
N ALA A 244 3.30 15.45 15.45
CA ALA A 244 3.13 16.21 14.21
C ALA A 244 4.35 17.07 13.88
N ALA A 245 4.94 17.76 14.87
CA ALA A 245 6.12 18.60 14.67
C ALA A 245 7.36 17.76 14.30
N THR A 246 7.57 16.62 14.97
CA THR A 246 8.66 15.70 14.65
C THR A 246 8.53 15.18 13.21
N LYS A 247 7.33 14.73 12.84
CA LYS A 247 7.02 14.27 11.49
C LYS A 247 7.25 15.36 10.45
N THR A 248 6.80 16.58 10.72
CA THR A 248 7.02 17.74 9.83
C THR A 248 8.51 18.00 9.60
N GLY A 249 9.32 18.00 10.66
CA GLY A 249 10.75 18.24 10.57
C GLY A 249 11.51 17.18 9.77
N ILE A 250 11.22 15.89 10.00
CA ILE A 250 11.83 14.78 9.24
C ILE A 250 11.47 14.91 7.76
N ASN A 251 10.18 15.07 7.49
CA ASN A 251 9.65 15.17 6.15
C ASN A 251 10.18 16.36 5.35
N ALA A 252 10.53 17.48 6.00
CA ALA A 252 11.11 18.64 5.32
C ALA A 252 12.43 18.31 4.59
N VAL A 253 13.11 17.22 4.95
CA VAL A 253 14.40 16.81 4.36
C VAL A 253 14.38 15.41 3.74
N SER A 254 13.35 14.60 3.98
CA SER A 254 13.34 13.17 3.61
C SER A 254 12.31 12.78 2.55
N ARG A 255 11.46 13.71 2.09
CA ARG A 255 10.48 13.45 1.01
C ARG A 255 10.62 14.41 -0.17
N PRO A 256 10.26 13.98 -1.40
CA PRO A 256 10.08 14.89 -2.51
C PRO A 256 8.99 15.93 -2.21
N THR A 257 9.01 17.06 -2.91
CA THR A 257 7.91 18.03 -2.82
C THR A 257 6.70 17.53 -3.60
N PHE A 258 5.51 18.05 -3.26
CA PHE A 258 4.29 17.68 -3.97
C PHE A 258 4.36 17.99 -5.46
N ASP A 259 4.93 19.14 -5.85
CA ASP A 259 5.08 19.50 -7.27
C ASP A 259 5.94 18.51 -8.05
N VAL A 260 6.97 17.95 -7.42
CA VAL A 260 7.83 16.94 -8.04
C VAL A 260 7.06 15.63 -8.24
N LEU A 261 6.23 15.23 -7.28
CA LEU A 261 5.36 14.06 -7.40
C LEU A 261 4.30 14.25 -8.49
N VAL A 262 3.66 15.42 -8.54
CA VAL A 262 2.68 15.80 -9.57
C VAL A 262 3.29 15.71 -10.96
N ARG A 263 4.52 16.19 -11.14
CA ARG A 263 5.22 16.11 -12.43
C ARG A 263 5.50 14.66 -12.86
N ASP A 264 5.91 13.79 -11.94
CA ASP A 264 6.13 12.38 -12.27
C ASP A 264 4.81 11.68 -12.64
N ALA A 265 3.70 12.03 -11.98
CA ALA A 265 2.38 11.53 -12.33
C ALA A 265 1.92 11.99 -13.73
N GLN A 266 2.18 13.25 -14.09
CA GLN A 266 1.90 13.78 -15.43
C GLN A 266 2.71 13.06 -16.52
N ASN A 267 3.96 12.67 -16.22
CA ASN A 267 4.81 11.92 -17.13
C ASN A 267 4.24 10.52 -17.40
N VAL A 268 3.69 9.85 -16.37
CA VAL A 268 2.98 8.57 -16.55
C VAL A 268 1.84 8.73 -17.53
N ILE A 269 0.95 9.71 -17.32
CA ILE A 269 -0.20 9.96 -18.21
C ILE A 269 0.25 10.22 -19.65
N SER A 270 1.25 11.08 -19.82
CA SER A 270 1.79 11.42 -21.15
C SER A 270 2.41 10.20 -21.85
N GLY A 271 3.10 9.34 -21.10
CA GLY A 271 3.66 8.08 -21.60
C GLY A 271 2.57 7.10 -22.03
N LEU A 272 1.55 6.91 -21.20
CA LEU A 272 0.44 5.97 -21.45
C LEU A 272 -0.38 6.36 -22.69
N LEU A 273 -0.69 7.65 -22.85
CA LEU A 273 -1.50 8.13 -23.98
C LEU A 273 -0.70 8.20 -25.29
N GLY A 274 0.63 8.25 -25.21
CA GLY A 274 1.51 8.47 -26.36
C GLY A 274 2.02 7.20 -27.06
N MET A 275 1.82 6.00 -26.50
CA MET A 275 2.53 4.78 -26.95
C MET A 275 1.60 3.57 -27.17
N PRO A 276 1.31 3.16 -28.42
CA PRO A 276 0.47 1.98 -28.70
C PRO A 276 1.03 0.66 -28.12
N SER A 277 2.35 0.51 -28.06
CA SER A 277 3.00 -0.67 -27.46
C SER A 277 2.71 -0.82 -25.98
N VAL A 278 2.52 0.30 -25.27
CA VAL A 278 2.17 0.29 -23.84
C VAL A 278 0.74 -0.20 -23.66
N GLN A 279 -0.21 0.29 -24.47
CA GLN A 279 -1.62 -0.17 -24.41
C GLN A 279 -1.77 -1.67 -24.68
N ALA A 280 -1.07 -2.21 -25.69
CA ALA A 280 -1.09 -3.64 -25.99
C ALA A 280 -0.53 -4.49 -24.82
N PHE A 281 0.44 -3.97 -24.09
CA PHE A 281 0.98 -4.64 -22.90
C PHE A 281 -0.04 -4.71 -21.76
N PHE A 282 -0.82 -3.64 -21.52
CA PHE A 282 -1.89 -3.65 -20.52
C PHE A 282 -2.95 -4.73 -20.81
N GLU A 283 -3.35 -4.89 -22.08
CA GLU A 283 -4.30 -5.95 -22.47
C GLU A 283 -3.72 -7.36 -22.21
N LYS A 284 -2.48 -7.61 -22.63
CA LYS A 284 -1.78 -8.88 -22.38
C LYS A 284 -1.65 -9.17 -20.88
N PHE A 285 -1.36 -8.14 -20.09
CA PHE A 285 -1.27 -8.25 -18.63
C PHE A 285 -2.64 -8.59 -18.01
N ILE A 286 -3.71 -7.92 -18.43
CA ILE A 286 -5.08 -8.20 -17.93
C ILE A 286 -5.51 -9.63 -18.27
N GLU A 287 -5.18 -10.13 -19.47
CA GLU A 287 -5.44 -11.52 -19.84
C GLU A 287 -4.64 -12.49 -18.96
N ALA A 288 -3.32 -12.30 -18.86
CA ALA A 288 -2.43 -13.18 -18.11
C ALA A 288 -2.71 -13.21 -16.59
N THR A 289 -3.26 -12.12 -16.05
CA THR A 289 -3.67 -12.04 -14.63
C THR A 289 -5.12 -12.46 -14.39
N HIS A 290 -5.80 -12.99 -15.41
CA HIS A 290 -7.22 -13.35 -15.33
C HIS A 290 -8.07 -12.18 -14.80
N ASN A 291 -7.91 -11.02 -15.44
CA ASN A 291 -8.58 -9.79 -15.08
C ASN A 291 -8.15 -9.22 -13.71
N GLN A 292 -6.84 -9.17 -13.44
CA GLN A 292 -6.25 -8.69 -12.17
C GLN A 292 -6.76 -9.47 -10.95
N SER A 293 -6.75 -10.80 -11.08
CA SER A 293 -7.13 -11.72 -10.01
C SER A 293 -5.95 -12.59 -9.60
N ILE A 294 -6.06 -13.23 -8.42
CA ILE A 294 -5.04 -14.19 -7.96
C ILE A 294 -4.74 -15.19 -9.08
N SER A 295 -3.50 -15.15 -9.56
CA SER A 295 -3.00 -15.92 -10.70
C SER A 295 -1.51 -16.21 -10.50
N PRO A 296 -0.91 -17.16 -11.26
CA PRO A 296 0.52 -17.42 -11.17
C PRO A 296 1.38 -16.16 -11.37
N LEU A 297 0.98 -15.30 -12.32
CA LEU A 297 1.66 -14.05 -12.60
C LEU A 297 1.53 -13.05 -11.43
N GLU A 298 0.34 -12.86 -10.85
CA GLU A 298 0.18 -11.97 -9.69
C GLU A 298 0.96 -12.47 -8.47
N LEU A 299 1.04 -13.78 -8.27
CA LEU A 299 1.76 -14.35 -7.13
C LEU A 299 3.29 -14.28 -7.29
N ASN A 300 3.80 -14.35 -8.52
CA ASN A 300 5.23 -14.48 -8.84
C ASN A 300 5.70 -13.42 -9.84
N TYR A 301 5.13 -12.21 -9.76
CA TYR A 301 5.31 -11.16 -10.77
C TYR A 301 6.79 -10.91 -11.12
N GLY A 302 7.66 -10.73 -10.11
CA GLY A 302 9.08 -10.44 -10.37
C GLY A 302 9.83 -11.58 -11.08
N ARG A 303 9.32 -12.81 -11.02
CA ARG A 303 9.88 -13.99 -11.72
C ARG A 303 9.29 -14.15 -13.12
N ASP A 304 7.97 -14.02 -13.24
CA ASP A 304 7.21 -14.45 -14.42
C ASP A 304 6.92 -13.30 -15.41
N LEU A 305 7.17 -12.05 -15.02
CA LEU A 305 6.95 -10.85 -15.86
C LEU A 305 7.63 -10.96 -17.24
N GLY A 306 8.84 -11.53 -17.31
CA GLY A 306 9.58 -11.67 -18.56
C GLY A 306 8.85 -12.48 -19.64
N GLU A 307 7.94 -13.38 -19.26
CA GLU A 307 7.14 -14.17 -20.19
C GLU A 307 6.13 -13.29 -20.97
N LEU A 308 5.75 -12.13 -20.43
CA LEU A 308 4.87 -11.19 -21.12
C LEU A 308 5.57 -10.44 -22.26
N PHE A 309 6.90 -10.52 -22.37
CA PHE A 309 7.66 -9.85 -23.43
C PHE A 309 8.11 -10.80 -24.56
N LYS A 310 7.82 -12.10 -24.43
CA LYS A 310 8.00 -13.09 -25.49
C LYS A 310 6.76 -13.14 -26.40
#